data_AF-A0A3C1U2T9-F1
#
_entry.id   AF-A0A3C1U2T9-F1
#
_cell.length_a   1.000
_cell.length_b   1.000
_cell.length_c   1.000
_cell.angle_alpha   90.00
_cell.angle_beta   90.00
_cell.angle_gamma   90.00
#
_symmetry.space_group_name_H-M   'P 1'
#
loop_
_entity.id
_entity.type
_entity.pdbx_description
1 polymer ?
#
loop_
_entity_poly.entity_id
_entity_poly.type
_entity_poly.pdbx_seq_one_letter_code
_entity_poly.pdbx_strand_id
1 'polypeptide(L)' 'MGKTFIMLGIESSCDETAAAIVRDDGTVMASQIASQMDIHASL' A
#
# COMPACT_ATOMS: atom_id res chain seq x y z
N MET A 1 -0.37 -12.26 27.07
CA MET A 1 0.16 -12.10 25.70
C MET A 1 -0.95 -11.47 24.87
N GLY A 2 -0.80 -10.22 24.45
CA GLY A 2 -1.82 -9.54 23.64
C GLY A 2 -1.92 -10.18 22.26
N LYS A 3 -3.12 -10.19 21.67
CA LYS A 3 -3.28 -10.60 20.27
C LYS A 3 -2.57 -9.59 19.37
N THR A 4 -1.68 -10.09 18.51
CA THR A 4 -1.13 -9.31 17.40
C THR A 4 -2.18 -9.17 16.31
N PHE A 5 -2.32 -7.96 15.76
CA PHE A 5 -3.19 -7.70 14.63
C PHE A 5 -2.39 -7.27 13.40
N ILE A 6 -2.92 -7.60 12.24
CA ILE A 6 -2.36 -7.24 10.94
C ILE A 6 -3.40 -6.37 10.23
N MET A 7 -2.97 -5.22 9.74
CA MET A 7 -3.77 -4.25 9.01
C MET A 7 -3.42 -4.30 7.51
N LEU A 8 -4.45 -4.23 6.66
CA LEU A 8 -4.30 -3.96 5.23
C LEU A 8 -4.64 -2.49 5.00
N GLY A 9 -3.64 -1.71 4.57
CA GLY A 9 -3.83 -0.36 4.05
C GLY A 9 -4.02 -0.41 2.54
N ILE A 10 -5.02 0.31 2.04
CA ILE A 10 -5.22 0.57 0.61
C ILE A 10 -5.24 2.08 0.44
N GLU A 11 -4.43 2.58 -0.48
CA GLU A 11 -4.43 3.98 -0.88
C GLU A 11 -4.72 4.05 -2.38
N SER A 12 -5.62 4.95 -2.78
CA SER A 12 -5.98 5.14 -4.19
C SER A 12 -6.04 6.63 -4.48
N SER A 13 -4.96 7.15 -5.06
CA SER A 13 -4.95 8.48 -5.68
C SER A 13 -5.37 8.36 -7.15
N CYS A 14 -5.43 9.48 -7.88
CA CYS A 14 -5.72 9.47 -9.32
C CYS A 14 -4.57 8.86 -10.14
N ASP A 15 -3.34 9.02 -9.66
CA ASP A 15 -2.10 8.69 -10.37
C ASP A 15 -1.44 7.38 -9.88
N GLU A 16 -1.69 6.98 -8.63
CA GLU A 16 -1.16 5.76 -8.04
C GLU A 16 -2.21 5.00 -7.22
N THR A 17 -2.13 3.66 -7.29
CA THR A 17 -2.82 2.77 -6.36
C THR A 17 -1.77 2.03 -5.53
N ALA A 18 -1.92 1.98 -4.21
CA ALA A 18 -1.00 1.30 -3.32
C ALA A 18 -1.70 0.38 -2.32
N ALA A 19 -1.01 -0.66 -1.90
CA ALA A 19 -1.45 -1.58 -0.86
C ALA A 19 -0.30 -1.94 0.07
N ALA A 20 -0.55 -1.96 1.38
CA ALA A 20 0.43 -2.31 2.39
C ALA A 20 -0.13 -3.21 3.49
N ILE A 21 0.70 -4.12 4.00
CA ILE A 21 0.40 -4.95 5.17
C ILE A 21 1.24 -4.45 6.34
N VAL A 22 0.60 -4.06 7.44
CA VAL A 22 1.27 -3.46 8.60
C VAL A 22 0.89 -4.22 9.87
N ARG A 23 1.88 -4.51 10.72
CA ARG A 23 1.66 -5.07 12.05
C ARG A 23 1.31 -3.99 13.06
N ASP A 24 0.66 -4.39 14.14
CA ASP A 24 0.30 -3.55 15.28
C ASP A 24 1.48 -2.80 15.95
N ASP A 25 2.71 -3.32 15.82
CA ASP A 25 3.95 -2.66 16.24
C ASP A 25 4.49 -1.64 15.23
N GLY A 26 3.76 -1.40 14.14
CA GLY A 26 4.12 -0.48 13.06
C GLY A 26 5.04 -1.09 12.00
N THR A 27 5.41 -2.37 12.10
CA THR A 27 6.27 -3.00 11.09
C THR A 27 5.52 -3.19 9.77
N VAL A 28 6.07 -2.64 8.68
CA VAL A 28 5.57 -2.87 7.33
C VAL A 28 6.06 -4.24 6.84
N MET A 29 5.13 -5.16 6.62
CA MET A 29 5.40 -6.52 6.16
C MET A 29 5.46 -6.62 4.64
N ALA A 30 4.66 -5.81 3.94
CA ALA A 30 4.64 -5.71 2.49
C ALA A 30 4.12 -4.33 2.08
N SER A 31 4.60 -3.81 0.95
CA SER A 31 4.11 -2.58 0.34
C SER A 31 4.29 -2.69 -1.17
N GLN A 32 3.22 -2.45 -1.93
CA GLN A 32 3.25 -2.41 -3.39
C GLN A 32 2.55 -1.15 -3.88
N ILE A 33 3.12 -0.54 -4.92
CA ILE A 33 2.57 0.61 -5.63
C ILE A 33 2.38 0.17 -7.08
N ALA A 34 1.16 0.32 -7.58
CA ALA A 34 0.82 0.26 -8.98
C ALA A 34 0.66 1.71 -9.48
N SER A 35 1.67 2.22 -10.17
CA SER A 35 1.62 3.55 -10.78
C SER A 35 0.84 3.51 -12.09
N GLN A 36 -0.07 4.47 -12.31
CA GLN A 36 -0.65 4.73 -13.65
C GLN A 36 0.25 5.63 -14.51
N MET A 37 1.50 5.89 -14.10
CA MET A 37 2.43 6.72 -14.87
C MET A 37 2.66 6.19 -16.30
N ASP A 38 2.55 4.88 -16.54
CA ASP A 38 2.68 4.30 -17.88
C ASP A 38 1.50 4.66 -18.81
N ILE A 39 0.31 4.97 -18.26
CA ILE A 39 -0.89 5.32 -19.04
C ILE A 39 -0.87 6.79 -19.47
N HIS A 40 -0.10 7.64 -18.79
CA HIS A 40 0.12 9.05 -19.14
C HIS A 40 1.46 9.32 -19.84
N ALA A 41 2.25 8.28 -20.15
CA ALA A 41 3.55 8.42 -20.79
C ALA A 41 3.51 8.87 -22.27
N SER A 42 2.32 9.13 -22.83
CA SER A 42 2.14 9.67 -24.18
C SER A 42 1.68 11.13 -24.15
N LEU A 43 2.62 12.04 -23.87
CA LEU A 43 2.60 13.45 -24.31
C LEU A 43 3.99 13.82 -24.84
#